data_AF-A0A2H5Y1J1-F1
#
_entry.id   AF-A0A2H5Y1J1-F1
#
_cell.length_a   1.000
_cell.length_b   1.000
_cell.length_c   1.000
_cell.angle_alpha   90.00
_cell.angle_beta   90.00
_cell.angle_gamma   90.00
#
_symmetry.space_group_name_H-M   'P 1'
#
loop_
_entity.id
_entity.type
_entity.pdbx_description
1 polymer ?
#
loop_
_entity_poly.entity_id
_entity_poly.type
_entity_poly.pdbx_seq_one_letter_code
_entity_poly.pdbx_strand_id
1 'polypeptide(L)'
;MRSWGSVLGLALWWGICLAALGRQEALPPSRYFQGMAGERWFAELYALPLGDSLWVSVLVRVPYASLGFEQEPLRGGFRASLQLGVEFADSLGIVRRRLERADTVWVQRYEATLSRDSAWVRAFEVRVPPTVVRCRLRLLLGRQEVRGEDFPLTDSAGRLRWRSPLLALAAEQAEIVPFVLGGAVPFGAPAARVMLWDARIRRGELYTYRCVQVPPGPDTFWWDSTPELRGTVRAQLRGRLLLQHPEVPRYWLQPDTLGGWVECLLPTAELVPGRYEFLLVPAESASQADTLRWSFRIVWSQMPLPLQRLSYAIRSMRHILSDDDWDELRRGSEHEQWRKLWQYWKQRDPTPATAYNEAMAVYFRRVEHAYFAFQSVSESDGAQTARGTVYILYGEPTRTERIFPPGGQPQEVWIYERLRKRFLFELRPDGRWHLVNIEQL
;
A
#
# COMPACT_ATOMS: atom_id res chain seq x y z
N MET A 1 61.50 -23.37 -48.57
CA MET A 1 61.29 -24.70 -47.97
C MET A 1 60.14 -24.55 -46.98
N ARG A 2 58.91 -24.98 -47.32
CA ARG A 2 58.26 -26.24 -46.86
C ARG A 2 58.59 -26.55 -45.39
N SER A 3 57.66 -26.73 -44.44
CA SER A 3 56.28 -27.20 -44.52
C SER A 3 55.50 -26.91 -43.23
N TRP A 4 54.18 -26.98 -43.39
CA TRP A 4 53.07 -26.99 -42.44
C TRP A 4 53.17 -28.04 -41.31
N GLY A 5 52.48 -27.76 -40.19
CA GLY A 5 52.18 -28.72 -39.13
C GLY A 5 51.37 -28.10 -37.99
N SER A 6 50.05 -28.03 -38.18
CA SER A 6 48.96 -27.66 -37.26
C SER A 6 49.01 -28.37 -35.89
N VAL A 7 48.42 -27.86 -34.79
CA VAL A 7 47.00 -28.04 -34.43
C VAL A 7 46.72 -27.47 -33.01
N LEU A 8 45.59 -26.76 -32.86
CA LEU A 8 44.73 -26.51 -31.67
C LEU A 8 45.21 -25.66 -30.48
N GLY A 9 44.41 -24.63 -30.14
CA GLY A 9 44.23 -24.21 -28.74
C GLY A 9 44.01 -22.71 -28.46
N LEU A 10 42.97 -22.10 -29.08
CA LEU A 10 42.17 -20.94 -28.62
C LEU A 10 42.91 -19.76 -27.92
N ALA A 11 43.09 -18.60 -28.56
CA ALA A 11 42.05 -17.56 -28.77
C ALA A 11 41.38 -17.09 -27.45
N LEU A 12 41.33 -15.83 -27.08
CA LEU A 12 41.59 -14.57 -27.78
C LEU A 12 41.63 -13.49 -26.69
N TRP A 13 42.77 -12.83 -26.50
CA TRP A 13 42.89 -11.61 -25.71
C TRP A 13 43.05 -10.45 -26.71
N TRP A 14 42.19 -9.45 -26.56
CA TRP A 14 42.28 -8.08 -27.07
C TRP A 14 42.00 -7.82 -28.56
N GLY A 15 40.95 -7.02 -28.78
CA GLY A 15 40.83 -6.14 -29.93
C GLY A 15 39.42 -6.04 -30.47
N ILE A 16 38.64 -5.05 -29.99
CA ILE A 16 37.83 -4.12 -30.79
C ILE A 16 37.29 -3.05 -29.82
N CYS A 17 37.92 -1.88 -29.85
CA CYS A 17 37.24 -0.62 -29.57
C CYS A 17 36.25 -0.35 -30.70
N LEU A 18 35.13 0.32 -30.37
CA LEU A 18 34.07 0.83 -31.26
C LEU A 18 33.01 -0.16 -31.75
N ALA A 19 32.00 -0.42 -30.90
CA ALA A 19 30.57 -0.38 -31.25
C ALA A 19 29.72 -0.87 -30.06
N ALA A 20 29.49 0.00 -29.08
CA ALA A 20 28.43 -0.22 -28.09
C ALA A 20 27.87 1.11 -27.58
N LEU A 21 27.52 2.02 -28.51
CA LEU A 21 26.30 2.82 -28.35
C LEU A 21 25.12 1.86 -28.57
N GLY A 22 24.98 0.92 -27.63
CA GLY A 22 23.90 -0.05 -27.59
C GLY A 22 22.67 0.66 -27.06
N ARG A 23 21.67 0.78 -27.94
CA ARG A 23 20.28 1.17 -27.64
C ARG A 23 19.93 0.90 -26.19
N GLN A 24 19.53 1.94 -25.45
CA GLN A 24 18.64 1.75 -24.32
C GLN A 24 17.40 1.03 -24.87
N GLU A 25 17.36 -0.30 -24.76
CA GLU A 25 16.15 -1.05 -24.99
C GLU A 25 15.13 -0.50 -23.99
N ALA A 26 14.18 0.28 -24.49
CA ALA A 26 13.03 0.69 -23.73
C ALA A 26 12.35 -0.58 -23.22
N LEU A 27 12.46 -0.81 -21.91
CA LEU A 27 11.79 -1.92 -21.24
C LEU A 27 10.29 -1.87 -21.63
N PRO A 28 9.63 -3.01 -21.88
CA PRO A 28 8.22 -3.00 -22.24
C PRO A 28 7.38 -2.34 -21.12
N PRO A 29 6.35 -1.54 -21.46
CA PRO A 29 5.58 -0.73 -20.52
C PRO A 29 4.96 -1.51 -19.33
N SER A 30 4.69 -2.80 -19.52
CA SER A 30 4.18 -3.70 -18.48
C SER A 30 5.22 -4.12 -17.42
N ARG A 31 6.52 -3.94 -17.67
CA ARG A 31 7.61 -4.32 -16.75
C ARG A 31 8.18 -3.17 -15.92
N TYR A 32 7.78 -1.91 -16.18
CA TYR A 32 8.21 -0.78 -15.35
C TYR A 32 7.68 -0.86 -13.91
N PHE A 33 6.60 -1.61 -13.66
CA PHE A 33 5.95 -1.65 -12.34
C PHE A 33 5.66 -3.08 -11.85
N GLN A 34 6.25 -4.09 -12.50
CA GLN A 34 6.26 -5.44 -11.95
C GLN A 34 7.24 -5.48 -10.77
N GLY A 35 6.71 -5.45 -9.54
CA GLY A 35 7.48 -5.92 -8.38
C GLY A 35 7.10 -5.36 -7.02
N MET A 36 6.69 -4.09 -6.88
CA MET A 36 6.63 -3.46 -5.55
C MET A 36 5.44 -2.51 -5.32
N ALA A 37 4.32 -2.75 -6.02
CA ALA A 37 3.06 -2.05 -5.82
C ALA A 37 1.99 -2.97 -5.22
N GLY A 38 1.45 -2.58 -4.07
CA GLY A 38 0.15 -3.01 -3.59
C GLY A 38 0.16 -4.35 -2.88
N GLU A 39 0.06 -4.31 -1.55
CA GLU A 39 -0.50 -5.45 -0.82
C GLU A 39 -1.90 -5.72 -1.39
N ARG A 40 -1.99 -6.73 -2.26
CA ARG A 40 -3.22 -7.11 -3.01
C ARG A 40 -4.38 -7.54 -2.11
N TRP A 41 -4.08 -7.79 -0.85
CA TRP A 41 -5.03 -8.01 0.21
C TRP A 41 -4.29 -7.86 1.53
N PHE A 42 -5.05 -7.61 2.59
CA PHE A 42 -4.58 -7.53 3.95
C PHE A 42 -5.33 -8.55 4.78
N ALA A 43 -4.61 -9.23 5.66
CA ALA A 43 -5.20 -10.09 6.66
C ALA A 43 -4.55 -9.81 8.01
N GLU A 44 -5.35 -9.82 9.05
CA GLU A 44 -4.90 -9.71 10.43
C GLU A 44 -5.73 -10.62 11.31
N LEU A 45 -5.11 -11.07 12.39
CA LEU A 45 -5.70 -11.97 13.35
C LEU A 45 -5.53 -11.40 14.74
N TYR A 46 -6.49 -11.67 15.61
CA TYR A 46 -6.46 -11.32 17.02
C TYR A 46 -6.87 -12.54 17.82
N ALA A 47 -5.95 -13.12 18.60
CA ALA A 47 -6.21 -14.32 19.40
C ALA A 47 -6.18 -14.00 20.89
N LEU A 48 -7.30 -14.22 21.56
CA LEU A 48 -7.48 -13.95 22.99
C LEU A 48 -7.88 -15.21 23.73
N PRO A 49 -7.43 -15.43 24.98
CA PRO A 49 -7.84 -16.60 25.75
C PRO A 49 -9.34 -16.54 26.12
N LEU A 50 -9.98 -17.71 26.16
CA LEU A 50 -11.38 -17.92 26.58
C LEU A 50 -11.51 -19.29 27.26
N GLY A 51 -11.39 -19.31 28.59
CA GLY A 51 -11.30 -20.57 29.34
C GLY A 51 -10.21 -21.47 28.75
N ASP A 52 -10.56 -22.70 28.41
CA ASP A 52 -9.64 -23.68 27.80
C ASP A 52 -9.59 -23.60 26.27
N SER A 53 -9.87 -22.43 25.70
CA SER A 53 -9.87 -22.19 24.25
C SER A 53 -9.22 -20.85 23.92
N LEU A 54 -8.87 -20.66 22.65
CA LEU A 54 -8.57 -19.37 22.07
C LEU A 54 -9.78 -18.88 21.28
N TRP A 55 -10.16 -17.63 21.52
CA TRP A 55 -11.10 -16.87 20.71
C TRP A 55 -10.29 -16.09 19.69
N VAL A 56 -10.38 -16.50 18.43
CA VAL A 56 -9.61 -15.90 17.34
C VAL A 56 -10.56 -15.11 16.46
N SER A 57 -10.30 -13.81 16.32
CA SER A 57 -10.90 -13.00 15.28
C SER A 57 -9.99 -12.96 14.06
N VAL A 58 -10.57 -13.17 12.89
CA VAL A 58 -9.90 -13.10 11.58
C VAL A 58 -10.50 -11.94 10.82
N LEU A 59 -9.67 -10.99 10.37
CA LEU A 59 -10.10 -9.86 9.56
C LEU A 59 -9.36 -9.88 8.22
N VAL A 60 -10.08 -9.62 7.15
CA VAL A 60 -9.58 -9.67 5.78
C VAL A 60 -10.09 -8.47 5.01
N ARG A 61 -9.22 -7.85 4.22
CA ARG A 61 -9.52 -6.78 3.27
C ARG A 61 -8.92 -7.11 1.91
N VAL A 62 -9.73 -7.13 0.87
CA VAL A 62 -9.31 -7.34 -0.53
C VAL A 62 -9.77 -6.15 -1.37
N PRO A 63 -8.86 -5.26 -1.82
CA PRO A 63 -9.19 -4.18 -2.75
C PRO A 63 -9.85 -4.71 -4.03
N TYR A 64 -10.80 -3.96 -4.60
CA TYR A 64 -11.51 -4.38 -5.81
C TYR A 64 -10.58 -4.58 -7.00
N ALA A 65 -9.56 -3.74 -7.14
CA ALA A 65 -8.50 -3.89 -8.14
C ALA A 65 -7.73 -5.23 -8.05
N SER A 66 -7.87 -5.98 -6.95
CA SER A 66 -7.26 -7.30 -6.76
C SER A 66 -8.22 -8.46 -7.01
N LEU A 67 -9.50 -8.17 -7.24
CA LEU A 67 -10.52 -9.16 -7.58
C LEU A 67 -10.58 -9.35 -9.10
N GLY A 68 -10.73 -10.60 -9.54
CA GLY A 68 -10.96 -10.93 -10.94
C GLY A 68 -12.42 -10.66 -11.32
N PHE A 69 -12.74 -9.43 -11.70
CA PHE A 69 -14.09 -9.08 -12.17
C PHE A 69 -14.33 -9.58 -13.59
N GLU A 70 -15.51 -10.16 -13.79
CA GLU A 70 -16.04 -10.59 -15.08
C GLU A 70 -17.31 -9.81 -15.38
N GLN A 71 -17.57 -9.51 -16.66
CA GLN A 71 -18.82 -8.88 -17.07
C GLN A 71 -20.00 -9.83 -16.82
N GLU A 72 -21.08 -9.34 -16.22
CA GLU A 72 -22.31 -10.12 -16.03
C GLU A 72 -23.26 -9.92 -17.22
N PRO A 73 -23.46 -10.94 -18.08
CA PRO A 73 -24.26 -10.78 -19.29
C PRO A 73 -25.75 -10.57 -19.02
N LEU A 74 -26.29 -11.11 -17.91
CA LEU A 74 -27.74 -11.15 -17.68
C LEU A 74 -28.29 -9.89 -17.01
N ARG A 75 -27.52 -9.29 -16.11
CA ARG A 75 -27.94 -8.13 -15.30
C ARG A 75 -27.22 -6.83 -15.67
N GLY A 76 -26.24 -6.92 -16.58
CA GLY A 76 -25.27 -5.85 -16.79
C GLY A 76 -24.30 -5.70 -15.60
N GLY A 77 -23.28 -4.88 -15.79
CA GLY A 77 -22.24 -4.66 -14.79
C GLY A 77 -21.21 -5.78 -14.71
N PHE A 78 -20.55 -5.88 -13.56
CA PHE A 78 -19.42 -6.77 -13.32
C PHE A 78 -19.56 -7.49 -11.99
N ARG A 79 -19.06 -8.72 -11.93
CA ARG A 79 -19.05 -9.55 -10.73
C ARG A 79 -17.68 -10.17 -10.50
N ALA A 80 -17.30 -10.37 -9.24
CA ALA A 80 -16.13 -11.14 -8.88
C ALA A 80 -16.47 -12.12 -7.77
N SER A 81 -16.11 -13.39 -7.96
CA SER A 81 -16.30 -14.44 -6.97
C SER A 81 -14.99 -14.78 -6.28
N LEU A 82 -15.02 -14.91 -4.96
CA LEU A 82 -13.86 -15.28 -4.16
C LEU A 82 -14.22 -16.34 -3.13
N GLN A 83 -13.22 -17.12 -2.73
CA GLN A 83 -13.31 -18.05 -1.62
C GLN A 83 -12.15 -17.82 -0.65
N LEU A 84 -12.46 -17.71 0.63
CA LEU A 84 -11.51 -17.59 1.72
C LEU A 84 -11.48 -18.92 2.49
N GLY A 85 -10.32 -19.57 2.51
CA GLY A 85 -10.04 -20.73 3.35
C GLY A 85 -9.20 -20.33 4.55
N VAL A 86 -9.58 -20.78 5.75
CA VAL A 86 -8.82 -20.58 6.98
C VAL A 86 -8.59 -21.91 7.67
N GLU A 87 -7.34 -22.23 7.97
CA GLU A 87 -6.95 -23.50 8.59
C GLU A 87 -6.15 -23.25 9.86
N PHE A 88 -6.55 -23.88 10.95
CA PHE A 88 -5.90 -23.83 12.24
C PHE A 88 -5.25 -25.18 12.51
N ALA A 89 -3.93 -25.19 12.68
CA ALA A 89 -3.15 -26.40 12.87
C ALA A 89 -2.33 -26.37 14.16
N ASP A 90 -2.16 -27.54 14.77
CA ASP A 90 -1.29 -27.73 15.93
C ASP A 90 0.19 -27.90 15.54
N SER A 91 1.05 -28.15 16.53
CA SER A 91 2.49 -28.34 16.34
C SER A 91 2.86 -29.57 15.50
N LEU A 92 1.97 -30.55 15.36
CA LEU A 92 2.15 -31.73 14.51
C LEU A 92 1.65 -31.48 13.07
N GLY A 93 1.12 -30.29 12.80
CA GLY A 93 0.53 -29.93 11.51
C GLY A 93 -0.88 -30.47 11.31
N ILE A 94 -1.50 -31.08 12.32
CA ILE A 94 -2.86 -31.59 12.25
C ILE A 94 -3.83 -30.41 12.28
N VAL A 95 -4.69 -30.31 11.25
CA VAL A 95 -5.73 -29.29 11.17
C VAL A 95 -6.79 -29.58 12.23
N ARG A 96 -6.88 -28.70 13.24
CA ARG A 96 -7.87 -28.77 14.33
C ARG A 96 -9.16 -28.06 14.00
N ARG A 97 -9.12 -27.08 13.09
CA ARG A 97 -10.30 -26.36 12.61
C ARG A 97 -10.06 -25.85 11.19
N ARG A 98 -11.09 -25.93 10.34
CA ARG A 98 -11.13 -25.31 9.02
C ARG A 98 -12.39 -24.46 8.87
N LEU A 99 -12.27 -23.34 8.18
CA LEU A 99 -13.38 -22.49 7.74
C LEU A 99 -13.23 -22.24 6.25
N GLU A 100 -14.34 -22.29 5.54
CA GLU A 100 -14.42 -21.90 4.13
C GLU A 100 -15.58 -20.92 3.96
N ARG A 101 -15.31 -19.81 3.26
CA ARG A 101 -16.28 -18.74 3.00
C ARG A 101 -16.21 -18.35 1.54
N ALA A 102 -17.31 -18.54 0.81
CA ALA A 102 -17.46 -18.00 -0.53
C ALA A 102 -18.23 -16.68 -0.47
N ASP A 103 -17.87 -15.73 -1.32
CA ASP A 103 -18.60 -14.47 -1.48
C ASP A 103 -18.55 -13.99 -2.95
N THR A 104 -19.45 -13.09 -3.30
CA THR A 104 -19.53 -12.48 -4.63
C THR A 104 -19.72 -10.96 -4.52
N VAL A 105 -18.81 -10.21 -5.14
CA VAL A 105 -18.86 -8.75 -5.20
C VAL A 105 -19.47 -8.33 -6.53
N TRP A 106 -20.37 -7.34 -6.50
CA TRP A 106 -21.05 -6.81 -7.69
C TRP A 106 -20.79 -5.32 -7.81
N VAL A 107 -20.46 -4.85 -9.02
CA VAL A 107 -20.31 -3.43 -9.34
C VAL A 107 -20.93 -3.10 -10.69
N GLN A 108 -21.47 -1.90 -10.85
CA GLN A 108 -22.18 -1.50 -12.08
C GLN A 108 -21.26 -0.96 -13.17
N ARG A 109 -20.12 -0.36 -12.79
CA ARG A 109 -19.22 0.38 -13.69
C ARG A 109 -17.85 -0.27 -13.72
N TYR A 110 -17.20 -0.21 -14.88
CA TYR A 110 -15.89 -0.80 -15.09
C TYR A 110 -14.83 -0.14 -14.19
N GLU A 111 -14.90 1.17 -14.00
CA GLU A 111 -13.96 1.94 -13.18
C GLU A 111 -13.93 1.45 -11.72
N ALA A 112 -15.08 1.00 -11.20
CA ALA A 112 -15.17 0.45 -9.85
C ALA A 112 -14.38 -0.85 -9.69
N THR A 113 -14.25 -1.65 -10.76
CA THR A 113 -13.45 -2.89 -10.76
C THR A 113 -11.96 -2.60 -10.59
N LEU A 114 -11.51 -1.41 -10.98
CA LEU A 114 -10.12 -0.96 -10.89
C LEU A 114 -9.82 -0.20 -9.59
N SER A 115 -10.81 -0.05 -8.70
CA SER A 115 -10.67 0.76 -7.50
C SER A 115 -9.72 0.10 -6.49
N ARG A 116 -8.73 0.88 -6.02
CA ARG A 116 -7.87 0.52 -4.87
C ARG A 116 -8.46 1.00 -3.53
N ASP A 117 -9.41 1.92 -3.57
CA ASP A 117 -10.14 2.46 -2.41
C ASP A 117 -11.22 1.49 -1.93
N SER A 118 -12.06 1.06 -2.88
CA SER A 118 -13.13 0.11 -2.63
C SER A 118 -12.53 -1.25 -2.36
N ALA A 119 -13.03 -1.92 -1.33
CA ALA A 119 -12.52 -3.21 -0.92
C ALA A 119 -13.64 -4.07 -0.36
N TRP A 120 -13.52 -5.37 -0.61
CA TRP A 120 -14.26 -6.37 0.12
C TRP A 120 -13.61 -6.55 1.48
N VAL A 121 -14.36 -6.36 2.56
CA VAL A 121 -13.86 -6.51 3.93
C VAL A 121 -14.74 -7.50 4.67
N ARG A 122 -14.13 -8.43 5.41
CA ARG A 122 -14.85 -9.34 6.31
C ARG A 122 -14.10 -9.56 7.60
N ALA A 123 -14.86 -9.76 8.67
CA ALA A 123 -14.38 -10.30 9.92
C ALA A 123 -15.23 -11.50 10.34
N PHE A 124 -14.61 -12.45 11.04
CA PHE A 124 -15.31 -13.55 11.67
C PHE A 124 -14.52 -14.09 12.86
N GLU A 125 -15.23 -14.65 13.81
CA GLU A 125 -14.66 -15.17 15.05
C GLU A 125 -14.78 -16.70 15.10
N VAL A 126 -13.77 -17.34 15.67
CA VAL A 126 -13.70 -18.79 15.78
C VAL A 126 -13.01 -19.21 17.07
N ARG A 127 -13.58 -20.25 17.70
CA ARG A 127 -12.95 -20.93 18.83
C ARG A 127 -12.04 -22.03 18.36
N VAL A 128 -10.81 -22.03 18.86
CA VAL A 128 -9.84 -23.10 18.61
C VAL A 128 -9.19 -23.57 19.91
N PRO A 129 -8.71 -24.82 19.98
CA PRO A 129 -7.94 -25.27 21.14
C PRO A 129 -6.65 -24.46 21.33
N PRO A 130 -6.14 -24.31 22.57
CA PRO A 130 -4.88 -23.60 22.85
C PRO A 130 -3.64 -24.30 22.26
N THR A 131 -3.78 -25.57 21.88
CA THR A 131 -2.74 -26.34 21.19
C THR A 131 -2.53 -25.92 19.74
N VAL A 132 -3.41 -25.09 19.17
CA VAL A 132 -3.23 -24.55 17.82
C VAL A 132 -2.10 -23.54 17.82
N VAL A 133 -1.04 -23.83 17.06
CA VAL A 133 0.16 -22.99 16.96
C VAL A 133 0.13 -22.05 15.76
N ARG A 134 -0.61 -22.39 14.71
CA ARG A 134 -0.64 -21.61 13.47
C ARG A 134 -2.04 -21.51 12.86
N CYS A 135 -2.28 -20.38 12.20
CA CYS A 135 -3.42 -20.14 11.35
C CYS A 135 -2.94 -19.83 9.93
N ARG A 136 -3.40 -20.59 8.94
CA ARG A 136 -3.12 -20.34 7.52
C ARG A 136 -4.37 -19.80 6.85
N LEU A 137 -4.29 -18.62 6.26
CA LEU A 137 -5.34 -18.07 5.43
C LEU A 137 -4.98 -18.27 3.97
N ARG A 138 -5.97 -18.54 3.13
CA ARG A 138 -5.84 -18.69 1.69
C ARG A 138 -6.97 -17.94 0.99
N LEU A 139 -6.61 -17.11 0.02
CA LEU A 139 -7.55 -16.47 -0.88
C LEU A 139 -7.51 -17.20 -2.22
N LEU A 140 -8.68 -17.73 -2.61
CA LEU A 140 -8.90 -18.33 -3.92
C LEU A 140 -9.79 -17.40 -4.74
N LEU A 141 -9.37 -17.13 -5.98
CA LEU A 141 -10.19 -16.46 -6.98
C LEU A 141 -10.55 -17.49 -8.05
N GLY A 142 -11.83 -17.81 -8.17
CA GLY A 142 -12.28 -18.98 -8.94
C GLY A 142 -11.74 -20.29 -8.35
N ARG A 143 -10.90 -21.02 -9.11
CA ARG A 143 -10.28 -22.29 -8.68
C ARG A 143 -8.80 -22.17 -8.31
N GLN A 144 -8.22 -20.98 -8.43
CA GLN A 144 -6.78 -20.77 -8.22
C GLN A 144 -6.54 -20.15 -6.84
N GLU A 145 -5.66 -20.76 -6.06
CA GLU A 145 -5.08 -20.10 -4.87
C GLU A 145 -4.17 -18.97 -5.36
N VAL A 146 -4.58 -17.73 -5.07
CA VAL A 146 -3.85 -16.54 -5.50
C VAL A 146 -2.84 -16.13 -4.43
N ARG A 147 -3.14 -16.41 -3.15
CA ARG A 147 -2.25 -16.11 -2.04
C ARG A 147 -2.59 -16.93 -0.80
N GLY A 148 -1.54 -17.31 -0.05
CA GLY A 148 -1.63 -17.86 1.28
C GLY A 148 -0.77 -17.07 2.27
N GLU A 149 -1.20 -16.95 3.52
CA GLU A 149 -0.47 -16.27 4.59
C GLU A 149 -0.56 -17.08 5.88
N ASP A 150 0.59 -17.31 6.52
CA ASP A 150 0.72 -18.08 7.75
C ASP A 150 0.92 -17.13 8.93
N PHE A 151 0.12 -17.32 9.98
CA PHE A 151 0.14 -16.52 11.19
C PHE A 151 0.46 -17.40 12.40
N PRO A 152 1.53 -17.09 13.16
CA PRO A 152 1.79 -17.77 14.42
C PRO A 152 0.77 -17.33 15.48
N LEU A 153 0.14 -18.30 16.15
CA LEU A 153 -0.83 -18.06 17.22
C LEU A 153 -0.23 -18.35 18.59
N THR A 154 0.29 -19.56 18.80
CA THR A 154 0.92 -19.98 20.06
C THR A 154 2.27 -20.65 19.81
N ASP A 155 3.06 -20.79 20.88
CA ASP A 155 4.23 -21.66 20.92
C ASP A 155 3.83 -23.12 21.23
N SER A 156 4.82 -24.03 21.23
CA SER A 156 4.58 -25.44 21.55
C SER A 156 4.08 -25.69 22.97
N ALA A 157 4.20 -24.70 23.88
CA ALA A 157 3.66 -24.74 25.23
C ALA A 157 2.28 -24.06 25.34
N GLY A 158 1.66 -23.66 24.21
CA GLY A 158 0.36 -23.00 24.17
C GLY A 158 0.40 -21.51 24.55
N ARG A 159 1.59 -20.90 24.72
CA ARG A 159 1.72 -19.47 25.02
C ARG A 159 1.53 -18.65 23.76
N LEU A 160 0.72 -17.60 23.82
CA LEU A 160 0.46 -16.73 22.68
C LEU A 160 1.76 -16.11 22.12
N ARG A 161 2.00 -16.32 20.82
CA ARG A 161 3.13 -15.79 20.05
C ARG A 161 2.75 -14.56 19.24
N TRP A 162 1.46 -14.35 19.02
CA TRP A 162 0.93 -13.22 18.30
C TRP A 162 1.21 -11.90 19.05
N ARG A 163 1.78 -10.91 18.34
CA ARG A 163 2.16 -9.59 18.87
C ARG A 163 1.86 -8.44 17.89
N SER A 164 0.80 -8.56 17.09
CA SER A 164 0.32 -7.42 16.31
C SER A 164 -0.60 -6.56 17.17
N PRO A 165 -0.53 -5.23 17.11
CA PRO A 165 -1.52 -4.39 17.79
C PRO A 165 -2.87 -4.45 17.05
N LEU A 166 -3.98 -4.28 17.77
CA LEU A 166 -5.26 -3.95 17.13
C LEU A 166 -5.25 -2.44 16.89
N LEU A 167 -5.08 -2.07 15.63
CA LEU A 167 -5.00 -0.68 15.20
C LEU A 167 -6.33 -0.28 14.58
N ALA A 168 -6.92 0.76 15.15
CA ALA A 168 -8.24 1.22 14.80
C ALA A 168 -8.28 2.74 14.60
N LEU A 169 -9.36 3.20 13.97
CA LEU A 169 -9.67 4.61 13.87
C LEU A 169 -9.69 5.25 15.27
N ALA A 170 -9.05 6.41 15.38
CA ALA A 170 -9.17 7.28 16.55
C ALA A 170 -10.54 7.98 16.54
N ALA A 171 -11.57 7.29 17.04
CA ALA A 171 -12.92 7.82 17.19
C ALA A 171 -13.27 7.98 18.68
N GLU A 172 -14.08 8.99 19.02
CA GLU A 172 -14.55 9.23 20.40
C GLU A 172 -15.55 8.17 20.89
N GLN A 173 -16.09 7.37 19.97
CA GLN A 173 -17.08 6.35 20.26
C GLN A 173 -16.43 5.13 20.95
N ALA A 174 -17.20 4.46 21.81
CA ALA A 174 -16.75 3.21 22.45
C ALA A 174 -16.43 2.11 21.43
N GLU A 175 -17.04 2.18 20.25
CA GLU A 175 -16.83 1.31 19.12
C GLU A 175 -15.38 1.35 18.62
N ILE A 176 -14.83 0.17 18.36
CA ILE A 176 -13.49 -0.02 17.81
C ILE A 176 -13.66 -0.43 16.34
N VAL A 177 -13.15 0.42 15.44
CA VAL A 177 -13.21 0.19 13.98
C VAL A 177 -11.78 -0.03 13.46
N PRO A 178 -11.34 -1.30 13.27
CA PRO A 178 -9.99 -1.60 12.81
C PRO A 178 -9.72 -1.09 11.40
N PHE A 179 -8.46 -0.76 11.09
CA PHE A 179 -8.09 -0.35 9.73
C PHE A 179 -8.14 -1.52 8.72
N VAL A 180 -7.92 -2.75 9.19
CA VAL A 180 -7.81 -3.96 8.36
C VAL A 180 -6.73 -3.81 7.29
N LEU A 181 -5.53 -3.45 7.75
CA LEU A 181 -4.33 -3.25 6.91
C LEU A 181 -3.17 -4.16 7.34
N GLY A 182 -3.48 -5.34 7.89
CA GLY A 182 -2.45 -6.30 8.30
C GLY A 182 -1.65 -5.82 9.51
N GLY A 183 -2.35 -5.25 10.51
CA GLY A 183 -1.73 -4.63 11.67
C GLY A 183 -0.96 -3.36 11.33
N ALA A 184 -1.46 -2.56 10.38
CA ALA A 184 -0.85 -1.28 10.00
C ALA A 184 -1.81 -0.10 10.16
N VAL A 185 -1.23 1.10 10.26
CA VAL A 185 -1.96 2.37 10.20
C VAL A 185 -1.82 2.94 8.78
N PRO A 186 -2.89 3.48 8.17
CA PRO A 186 -2.77 4.15 6.89
C PRO A 186 -1.95 5.44 7.02
N PHE A 187 -1.05 5.67 6.07
CA PHE A 187 -0.28 6.91 6.01
C PHE A 187 -1.21 8.12 5.84
N GLY A 188 -0.98 9.17 6.62
CA GLY A 188 -1.86 10.35 6.69
C GLY A 188 -2.98 10.25 7.73
N ALA A 189 -3.10 9.13 8.46
CA ALA A 189 -3.99 9.10 9.61
C ALA A 189 -3.50 10.09 10.69
N PRO A 190 -4.35 11.00 11.20
CA PRO A 190 -3.92 11.96 12.22
C PRO A 190 -3.58 11.27 13.55
N ALA A 191 -4.34 10.23 13.91
CA ALA A 191 -4.10 9.39 15.07
C ALA A 191 -4.63 7.97 14.83
N ALA A 192 -4.13 7.04 15.65
CA ALA A 192 -4.61 5.66 15.70
C ALA A 192 -4.95 5.27 17.15
N ARG A 193 -6.07 4.59 17.32
CA ARG A 193 -6.41 3.89 18.57
C ARG A 193 -5.64 2.58 18.58
N VAL A 194 -4.76 2.40 19.55
CA VAL A 194 -3.87 1.24 19.70
C VAL A 194 -4.34 0.39 20.86
N MET A 195 -4.91 -0.77 20.54
CA MET A 195 -5.38 -1.74 21.51
C MET A 195 -4.36 -2.87 21.62
N LEU A 196 -3.76 -3.01 22.80
CA LEU A 196 -2.70 -3.96 23.11
C LEU A 196 -3.16 -4.95 24.16
N TRP A 197 -2.78 -6.21 23.99
CA TRP A 197 -3.03 -7.27 24.97
C TRP A 197 -1.77 -8.09 25.22
N ASP A 198 -1.44 -8.31 26.48
CA ASP A 198 -0.43 -9.28 26.94
C ASP A 198 -0.80 -9.72 28.36
N ALA A 199 -0.68 -11.01 28.67
CA ALA A 199 -1.03 -11.55 29.99
C ALA A 199 -0.20 -10.96 31.14
N ARG A 200 0.96 -10.35 30.84
CA ARG A 200 1.83 -9.68 31.82
C ARG A 200 1.34 -8.28 32.21
N ILE A 201 0.44 -7.68 31.44
CA ILE A 201 -0.13 -6.37 31.75
C ILE A 201 -1.09 -6.51 32.93
N ARG A 202 -0.85 -5.76 34.00
CA ARG A 202 -1.65 -5.81 35.23
C ARG A 202 -2.53 -4.57 35.34
N ARG A 203 -3.78 -4.80 35.78
CA ARG A 203 -4.76 -3.72 35.92
C ARG A 203 -4.37 -2.75 37.02
N GLY A 204 -4.53 -1.46 36.76
CA GLY A 204 -4.28 -0.36 37.68
C GLY A 204 -2.85 0.18 37.62
N GLU A 205 -1.91 -0.62 37.12
CA GLU A 205 -0.51 -0.21 36.94
C GLU A 205 -0.37 0.87 35.86
N LEU A 206 0.62 1.75 36.10
CA LEU A 206 1.04 2.77 35.14
C LEU A 206 2.17 2.20 34.28
N TYR A 207 2.08 2.44 32.97
CA TYR A 207 3.08 2.06 31.99
C TYR A 207 3.58 3.30 31.26
N THR A 208 4.85 3.27 30.89
CA THR A 208 5.42 4.19 29.92
C THR A 208 5.46 3.51 28.56
N TYR A 209 5.14 4.23 27.49
CA TYR A 209 5.27 3.73 26.14
C TYR A 209 6.24 4.56 25.31
N ARG A 210 6.88 3.88 24.35
CA ARG A 210 7.74 4.47 23.31
C ARG A 210 7.33 3.88 21.97
N CYS A 211 7.15 4.72 20.96
CA CYS A 211 6.94 4.28 19.58
C CYS A 211 8.14 4.76 18.77
N VAL A 212 8.94 3.82 18.29
CA VAL A 212 10.20 4.08 17.57
C VAL A 212 10.08 3.58 16.14
N GLN A 213 10.56 4.38 15.19
CA GLN A 213 10.75 3.91 13.81
C GLN A 213 11.91 2.93 13.78
N VAL A 214 11.69 1.78 13.15
CA VAL A 214 12.76 0.83 12.83
C VAL A 214 13.50 1.38 11.62
N PRO A 215 14.83 1.58 11.70
CA PRO A 215 15.60 2.09 10.57
C PRO A 215 15.33 1.27 9.30
N PRO A 216 15.10 1.93 8.15
CA PRO A 216 14.91 1.23 6.89
C PRO A 216 16.15 0.39 6.56
N GLY A 217 15.93 -0.82 6.02
CA GLY A 217 17.02 -1.64 5.48
C GLY A 217 17.62 -1.01 4.20
N PRO A 218 18.80 -1.47 3.75
CA PRO A 218 19.53 -0.86 2.64
C PRO A 218 18.75 -0.78 1.32
N ASP A 219 17.81 -1.69 1.07
CA ASP A 219 16.99 -1.76 -0.16
C ASP A 219 15.58 -1.19 0.02
N THR A 220 15.33 -0.42 1.08
CA THR A 220 14.00 0.09 1.40
C THR A 220 13.81 1.49 0.86
N PHE A 221 12.60 1.75 0.38
CA PHE A 221 12.10 3.08 0.08
C PHE A 221 12.42 4.09 1.21
N TRP A 222 13.13 5.19 0.88
CA TRP A 222 13.66 6.11 1.89
C TRP A 222 12.66 7.22 2.24
N TRP A 223 12.29 7.27 3.52
CA TRP A 223 11.60 8.40 4.13
C TRP A 223 12.51 9.03 5.18
N ASP A 224 12.24 10.28 5.56
CA ASP A 224 12.92 10.93 6.67
C ASP A 224 12.67 10.17 7.99
N SER A 225 13.63 10.26 8.92
CA SER A 225 13.42 9.73 10.27
C SER A 225 12.31 10.49 10.99
N THR A 226 11.44 9.77 11.67
CA THR A 226 10.38 10.34 12.49
C THR A 226 10.82 10.49 13.94
N PRO A 227 10.35 11.53 14.64
CA PRO A 227 10.63 11.66 16.06
C PRO A 227 10.01 10.49 16.81
N GLU A 228 10.71 10.03 17.85
CA GLU A 228 10.17 9.03 18.74
C GLU A 228 8.97 9.60 19.53
N LEU A 229 7.85 8.88 19.51
CA LEU A 229 6.69 9.25 20.31
C LEU A 229 6.76 8.57 21.68
N ARG A 230 6.44 9.32 22.74
CA ARG A 230 6.46 8.83 24.13
C ARG A 230 5.20 9.25 24.87
N GLY A 231 4.84 8.47 25.87
CA GLY A 231 3.78 8.84 26.79
C GLY A 231 3.59 7.85 27.91
N THR A 232 2.53 8.04 28.69
CA THR A 232 2.16 7.17 29.79
C THR A 232 0.72 6.71 29.65
N VAL A 233 0.43 5.49 30.07
CA VAL A 233 -0.90 4.90 30.00
C VAL A 233 -1.15 4.04 31.23
N ARG A 234 -2.37 4.08 31.77
CA ARG A 234 -2.77 3.22 32.88
C ARG A 234 -3.60 2.06 32.33
N ALA A 235 -3.24 0.83 32.68
CA ALA A 235 -3.97 -0.35 32.25
C ALA A 235 -5.28 -0.48 33.04
N GLN A 236 -6.38 0.09 32.54
CA GLN A 236 -7.66 0.12 33.27
C GLN A 236 -8.70 -0.88 32.74
N LEU A 237 -8.55 -1.28 31.48
CA LEU A 237 -9.54 -2.04 30.74
C LEU A 237 -9.61 -3.51 31.18
N ARG A 238 -10.83 -4.04 31.17
CA ARG A 238 -11.14 -5.47 31.24
C ARG A 238 -12.32 -5.74 30.33
N GLY A 239 -12.24 -6.82 29.58
CA GLY A 239 -13.25 -7.13 28.61
C GLY A 239 -12.77 -7.99 27.48
N ARG A 240 -13.71 -8.33 26.62
CA ARG A 240 -13.49 -9.09 25.40
C ARG A 240 -13.96 -8.26 24.22
N LEU A 241 -13.19 -8.31 23.15
CA LEU A 241 -13.62 -7.75 21.88
C LEU A 241 -14.71 -8.66 21.30
N LEU A 242 -15.90 -8.10 21.08
CA LEU A 242 -17.01 -8.79 20.43
C LEU A 242 -17.28 -8.15 19.08
N LEU A 243 -17.27 -8.96 18.02
CA LEU A 243 -17.60 -8.53 16.66
C LEU A 243 -19.11 -8.25 16.52
N GLN A 244 -19.47 -7.04 16.11
CA GLN A 244 -20.86 -6.64 15.87
C GLN A 244 -21.24 -6.69 14.39
N HIS A 245 -20.35 -6.22 13.51
CA HIS A 245 -20.61 -6.11 12.08
C HIS A 245 -19.53 -6.84 11.27
N PRO A 246 -19.81 -8.04 10.74
CA PRO A 246 -18.83 -8.82 9.98
C PRO A 246 -18.38 -8.17 8.67
N GLU A 247 -19.24 -7.42 7.97
CA GLU A 247 -18.93 -6.84 6.65
C GLU A 247 -18.16 -5.53 6.70
N VAL A 248 -18.29 -4.81 7.81
CA VAL A 248 -17.52 -3.60 8.13
C VAL A 248 -17.07 -3.80 9.58
N PRO A 249 -15.91 -4.44 9.81
CA PRO A 249 -15.50 -4.91 11.13
C PRO A 249 -15.61 -3.83 12.19
N ARG A 250 -16.51 -4.06 13.14
CA ARG A 250 -16.79 -3.17 14.28
C ARG A 250 -16.81 -4.01 15.53
N TYR A 251 -16.02 -3.61 16.52
CA TYR A 251 -15.87 -4.31 17.78
C TYR A 251 -16.30 -3.44 18.94
N TRP A 252 -16.81 -4.10 19.97
CA TRP A 252 -17.08 -3.49 21.25
C TRP A 252 -16.29 -4.23 22.31
N LEU A 253 -15.68 -3.50 23.22
CA LEU A 253 -15.07 -4.10 24.41
C LEU A 253 -16.19 -4.37 25.42
N GLN A 254 -16.71 -5.59 25.42
CA GLN A 254 -17.75 -6.01 26.35
C GLN A 254 -17.10 -6.36 27.70
N PRO A 255 -17.68 -5.94 28.85
CA PRO A 255 -17.17 -6.33 30.16
C PRO A 255 -17.02 -7.85 30.31
N ASP A 256 -15.83 -8.28 30.71
CA ASP A 256 -15.41 -9.67 30.92
C ASP A 256 -14.29 -9.68 31.98
N THR A 257 -13.97 -10.86 32.50
CA THR A 257 -12.84 -11.14 33.39
C THR A 257 -11.48 -10.97 32.72
N LEU A 258 -11.42 -10.97 31.38
CA LEU A 258 -10.19 -10.84 30.62
C LEU A 258 -9.53 -9.47 30.85
N GLY A 259 -8.47 -9.46 31.67
CA GLY A 259 -7.55 -8.33 31.83
C GLY A 259 -6.42 -8.38 30.80
N GLY A 260 -5.34 -7.63 31.06
CA GLY A 260 -4.16 -7.60 30.20
C GLY A 260 -4.22 -6.55 29.09
N TRP A 261 -5.20 -5.64 29.14
CA TRP A 261 -5.41 -4.62 28.11
C TRP A 261 -4.72 -3.30 28.44
N VAL A 262 -4.14 -2.71 27.40
CA VAL A 262 -3.75 -1.30 27.35
C VAL A 262 -4.32 -0.69 26.09
N GLU A 263 -4.92 0.49 26.23
CA GLU A 263 -5.41 1.30 25.13
C GLU A 263 -4.65 2.62 25.11
N CYS A 264 -4.07 2.96 23.96
CA CYS A 264 -3.36 4.21 23.75
C CYS A 264 -3.92 4.94 22.53
N LEU A 265 -4.00 6.26 22.61
CA LEU A 265 -4.16 7.11 21.44
C LEU A 265 -2.77 7.51 20.93
N LEU A 266 -2.38 7.01 19.76
CA LEU A 266 -1.09 7.31 19.16
C LEU A 266 -1.26 8.43 18.13
N PRO A 267 -0.61 9.60 18.29
CA PRO A 267 -0.61 10.64 17.25
C PRO A 267 0.24 10.17 16.08
N THR A 268 -0.39 9.84 14.96
CA THR A 268 0.27 9.26 13.78
C THR A 268 0.48 10.26 12.66
N ALA A 269 0.03 11.51 12.84
CA ALA A 269 0.07 12.57 11.84
C ALA A 269 1.45 12.76 11.22
N GLU A 270 2.51 12.79 12.04
CA GLU A 270 3.89 13.00 11.57
C GLU A 270 4.61 11.71 11.13
N LEU A 271 3.98 10.54 11.31
CA LEU A 271 4.63 9.27 11.02
C LEU A 271 4.63 8.99 9.51
N VAL A 272 5.81 8.69 8.98
CA VAL A 272 6.02 8.34 7.58
C VAL A 272 5.92 6.83 7.36
N PRO A 273 5.67 6.35 6.12
CA PRO A 273 5.63 4.93 5.83
C PRO A 273 6.91 4.20 6.24
N GLY A 274 6.74 3.04 6.85
CA GLY A 274 7.87 2.32 7.45
C GLY A 274 7.43 1.33 8.53
N ARG A 275 8.41 0.67 9.14
CA ARG A 275 8.22 -0.24 10.27
C ARG A 275 8.41 0.50 11.58
N TYR A 276 7.60 0.18 12.57
CA TYR A 276 7.63 0.78 13.89
C TYR A 276 7.53 -0.29 14.97
N GLU A 277 8.14 0.00 16.12
CA GLU A 277 7.98 -0.79 17.33
C GLU A 277 7.30 0.03 18.41
N PHE A 278 6.24 -0.53 18.96
CA PHE A 278 5.59 -0.03 20.16
C PHE A 278 6.14 -0.79 21.36
N LEU A 279 6.82 -0.07 22.25
CA LEU A 279 7.44 -0.58 23.46
C LEU A 279 6.63 -0.11 24.66
N LEU A 280 6.25 -1.03 25.55
CA LEU A 280 5.53 -0.74 26.78
C LEU A 280 6.32 -1.28 27.97
N VAL A 281 6.59 -0.43 28.96
CA VAL A 281 7.38 -0.76 30.15
C VAL A 281 6.62 -0.31 31.40
N PRO A 282 6.48 -1.16 32.44
CA PRO A 282 5.91 -0.72 33.72
C PRO A 282 6.68 0.49 34.25
N ALA A 283 5.98 1.55 34.67
CA ALA A 283 6.62 2.81 35.05
C ALA A 283 7.56 2.68 36.28
N GLU A 284 7.31 1.69 37.12
CA GLU A 284 8.10 1.41 38.32
C GLU A 284 9.22 0.36 38.08
N SER A 285 9.29 -0.24 36.90
CA SER A 285 10.35 -1.23 36.59
C SER A 285 11.60 -0.52 36.07
N ALA A 286 12.73 -0.74 36.75
CA ALA A 286 14.05 -0.31 36.30
C ALA A 286 14.68 -1.27 35.27
N SER A 287 14.06 -2.43 35.02
CA SER A 287 14.62 -3.49 34.19
C SER A 287 14.07 -3.47 32.77
N GLN A 288 14.96 -3.49 31.78
CA GLN A 288 14.59 -3.62 30.38
C GLN A 288 13.95 -4.99 30.05
N ALA A 289 14.09 -5.99 30.94
CA ALA A 289 13.57 -7.35 30.75
C ALA A 289 12.03 -7.44 30.73
N ASP A 290 11.34 -6.47 31.34
CA ASP A 290 9.86 -6.42 31.37
C ASP A 290 9.25 -5.72 30.14
N THR A 291 10.08 -5.28 29.20
CA THR A 291 9.61 -4.54 28.02
C THR A 291 8.72 -5.43 27.15
N LEU A 292 7.46 -5.02 26.98
CA LEU A 292 6.55 -5.60 26.01
C LEU A 292 6.74 -4.88 24.67
N ARG A 293 6.73 -5.63 23.57
CA ARG A 293 7.01 -5.13 22.23
C ARG A 293 5.94 -5.59 21.25
N TRP A 294 5.44 -4.67 20.45
CA TRP A 294 4.60 -4.94 19.29
C TRP A 294 5.22 -4.28 18.07
N SER A 295 5.10 -4.92 16.92
CA SER A 295 5.57 -4.36 15.65
C SER A 295 4.37 -4.02 14.79
N PHE A 296 4.42 -2.86 14.15
CA PHE A 296 3.41 -2.44 13.18
C PHE A 296 4.05 -1.63 12.07
N ARG A 297 3.23 -1.21 11.10
CA ARG A 297 3.68 -0.40 9.97
C ARG A 297 2.81 0.82 9.79
N ILE A 298 3.40 1.87 9.25
CA ILE A 298 2.66 2.90 8.53
C ILE A 298 2.72 2.53 7.05
N VAL A 299 1.57 2.39 6.41
CA VAL A 299 1.48 1.92 5.01
C VAL A 299 0.78 2.95 4.14
N TRP A 300 1.41 3.28 3.02
CA TRP A 300 0.75 4.01 1.94
C TRP A 300 0.20 3.00 0.93
N SER A 301 -0.94 2.39 1.26
CA SER A 301 -1.56 1.31 0.47
C SER A 301 -1.85 1.68 -0.99
N GLN A 302 -2.05 2.98 -1.25
CA GLN A 302 -2.35 3.54 -2.56
C GLN A 302 -1.22 4.39 -3.13
N MET A 303 0.03 4.10 -2.75
CA MET A 303 1.19 4.81 -3.27
C MET A 303 1.18 4.75 -4.81
N PRO A 304 1.17 5.91 -5.50
CA PRO A 304 1.21 5.95 -6.96
C PRO A 304 2.42 5.20 -7.52
N LEU A 305 2.22 4.44 -8.59
CA LEU A 305 3.29 3.67 -9.24
C LEU A 305 4.54 4.52 -9.59
N PRO A 306 4.41 5.74 -10.13
CA PRO A 306 5.56 6.60 -10.42
C PRO A 306 6.46 6.86 -9.22
N LEU A 307 5.89 6.94 -8.01
CA LEU A 307 6.63 7.17 -6.78
C LEU A 307 7.44 5.96 -6.33
N GLN A 308 7.32 4.78 -6.94
CA GLN A 308 8.14 3.61 -6.55
C GLN A 308 9.52 3.61 -7.19
N ARG A 309 9.75 4.45 -8.21
CA ARG A 309 11.03 4.56 -8.91
C ARG A 309 11.47 6.02 -8.91
N LEU A 310 12.49 6.34 -8.11
CA LEU A 310 12.95 7.72 -7.91
C LEU A 310 13.24 8.45 -9.23
N SER A 311 14.00 7.81 -10.11
CA SER A 311 14.39 8.38 -11.40
C SER A 311 13.18 8.72 -12.28
N TYR A 312 12.13 7.89 -12.23
CA TYR A 312 10.89 8.15 -12.94
C TYR A 312 10.07 9.25 -12.25
N ALA A 313 9.97 9.22 -10.92
CA ALA A 313 9.29 10.25 -10.14
C ALA A 313 9.86 11.64 -10.45
N ILE A 314 11.18 11.82 -10.31
CA ILE A 314 11.87 13.07 -10.65
C ILE A 314 11.63 13.41 -12.12
N ARG A 315 11.79 12.45 -13.05
CA ARG A 315 11.60 12.72 -14.48
C ARG A 315 10.21 13.25 -14.80
N SER A 316 9.18 12.66 -14.21
CA SER A 316 7.80 13.07 -14.41
C SER A 316 7.50 14.46 -13.88
N MET A 317 8.37 15.04 -13.04
CA MET A 317 8.24 16.39 -12.51
C MET A 317 8.85 17.47 -13.40
N ARG A 318 9.47 17.13 -14.54
CA ARG A 318 10.20 18.09 -15.39
C ARG A 318 9.40 19.36 -15.72
N HIS A 319 8.11 19.22 -15.97
CA HIS A 319 7.23 20.32 -16.38
C HIS A 319 6.83 21.27 -15.25
N ILE A 320 7.05 20.88 -13.98
CA ILE A 320 6.73 21.70 -12.81
C ILE A 320 7.98 22.23 -12.10
N LEU A 321 9.17 21.82 -12.55
CA LEU A 321 10.45 22.18 -11.95
C LEU A 321 11.14 23.28 -12.75
N SER A 322 11.77 24.21 -12.06
CA SER A 322 12.80 25.07 -12.66
C SER A 322 14.02 24.24 -13.06
N ASP A 323 14.89 24.79 -13.91
CA ASP A 323 16.11 24.09 -14.31
C ASP A 323 17.05 23.85 -13.12
N ASP A 324 17.14 24.82 -12.20
CA ASP A 324 17.92 24.70 -10.95
C ASP A 324 17.35 23.60 -10.04
N ASP A 325 16.02 23.58 -9.82
CA ASP A 325 15.37 22.54 -9.00
C ASP A 325 15.56 21.14 -9.61
N TRP A 326 15.47 21.05 -10.94
CA TRP A 326 15.67 19.80 -11.68
C TRP A 326 17.09 19.24 -11.50
N ASP A 327 18.10 20.09 -11.64
CA ASP A 327 19.48 19.71 -11.46
C ASP A 327 19.80 19.39 -9.98
N GLU A 328 19.22 20.14 -9.04
CA GLU A 328 19.36 19.88 -7.61
C GLU A 328 18.77 18.51 -7.22
N LEU A 329 17.54 18.21 -7.66
CA LEU A 329 16.84 16.95 -7.35
C LEU A 329 17.60 15.72 -7.85
N ARG A 330 18.36 15.85 -8.94
CA ARG A 330 19.12 14.74 -9.55
C ARG A 330 20.52 14.58 -8.98
N ARG A 331 20.99 15.53 -8.14
CA ARG A 331 22.35 15.53 -7.59
C ARG A 331 22.44 14.74 -6.29
N GLY A 332 23.52 14.00 -6.12
CA GLY A 332 23.82 13.23 -4.92
C GLY A 332 23.40 11.77 -5.01
N SER A 333 23.55 11.04 -3.91
CA SER A 333 23.11 9.67 -3.72
C SER A 333 21.59 9.53 -3.86
N GLU A 334 21.09 8.32 -4.14
CA GLU A 334 19.65 8.07 -4.25
C GLU A 334 18.89 8.48 -2.98
N HIS A 335 19.48 8.26 -1.79
CA HIS A 335 18.91 8.71 -0.53
C HIS A 335 18.82 10.25 -0.46
N GLU A 336 19.86 10.97 -0.88
CA GLU A 336 19.79 12.44 -0.95
C GLU A 336 18.73 12.93 -1.93
N GLN A 337 18.57 12.27 -3.07
CA GLN A 337 17.55 12.59 -4.05
C GLN A 337 16.13 12.35 -3.50
N TRP A 338 15.88 11.25 -2.78
CA TRP A 338 14.61 11.01 -2.08
C TRP A 338 14.30 12.10 -1.07
N ARG A 339 15.28 12.47 -0.24
CA ARG A 339 15.12 13.53 0.75
C ARG A 339 14.75 14.87 0.10
N LYS A 340 15.44 15.24 -0.97
CA LYS A 340 15.15 16.47 -1.73
C LYS A 340 13.76 16.43 -2.36
N LEU A 341 13.34 15.28 -2.89
CA LEU A 341 11.99 15.09 -3.41
C LEU A 341 10.93 15.35 -2.33
N TRP A 342 11.11 14.78 -1.13
CA TRP A 342 10.18 15.02 -0.02
C TRP A 342 10.17 16.46 0.45
N GLN A 343 11.33 17.10 0.55
CA GLN A 343 11.43 18.51 0.91
C GLN A 343 10.76 19.42 -0.12
N TYR A 344 10.92 19.13 -1.42
CA TYR A 344 10.28 19.88 -2.50
C TYR A 344 8.76 19.88 -2.37
N TRP A 345 8.18 18.69 -2.10
CA TRP A 345 6.74 18.54 -1.94
C TRP A 345 6.23 19.07 -0.60
N LYS A 346 6.98 18.90 0.49
CA LYS A 346 6.63 19.42 1.81
C LYS A 346 6.42 20.94 1.82
N GLN A 347 7.21 21.69 1.03
CA GLN A 347 7.03 23.14 0.87
C GLN A 347 5.75 23.52 0.11
N ARG A 348 5.14 22.57 -0.61
CA ARG A 348 3.95 22.73 -1.44
C ARG A 348 2.76 21.94 -0.88
N ASP A 349 2.80 21.62 0.41
CA ASP A 349 1.74 20.91 1.10
C ASP A 349 0.55 21.84 1.35
N PRO A 350 -0.63 21.59 0.76
CA PRO A 350 -1.81 22.40 1.02
C PRO A 350 -2.38 22.16 2.43
N THR A 351 -2.08 21.02 3.05
CA THR A 351 -2.68 20.55 4.30
C THR A 351 -1.61 19.92 5.21
N PRO A 352 -0.66 20.71 5.74
CA PRO A 352 0.52 20.23 6.47
C PRO A 352 0.23 19.66 7.86
N ALA A 353 -1.03 19.37 8.18
CA ALA A 353 -1.43 18.77 9.45
C ALA A 353 -0.95 17.31 9.59
N THR A 354 -0.56 16.66 8.49
CA THR A 354 0.02 15.32 8.49
C THR A 354 1.24 15.28 7.57
N ALA A 355 2.07 14.25 7.70
CA ALA A 355 3.20 14.00 6.81
C ALA A 355 2.76 13.54 5.40
N TYR A 356 1.49 13.17 5.22
CA TYR A 356 0.92 12.85 3.92
C TYR A 356 0.64 14.14 3.15
N ASN A 357 1.25 14.26 1.98
CA ASN A 357 1.09 15.42 1.12
C ASN A 357 0.08 15.14 -0.01
N GLU A 358 -1.10 15.75 0.09
CA GLU A 358 -2.21 15.53 -0.84
C GLU A 358 -1.87 15.99 -2.26
N ALA A 359 -1.17 17.12 -2.40
CA ALA A 359 -0.80 17.66 -3.70
C ALA A 359 0.16 16.73 -4.45
N MET A 360 1.16 16.20 -3.76
CA MET A 360 2.10 15.21 -4.26
C MET A 360 1.37 13.93 -4.67
N ALA A 361 0.49 13.41 -3.81
CA ALA A 361 -0.28 12.21 -4.11
C ALA A 361 -1.17 12.40 -5.34
N VAL A 362 -1.86 13.53 -5.46
CA VAL A 362 -2.66 13.88 -6.65
C VAL A 362 -1.77 13.98 -7.90
N TYR A 363 -0.65 14.68 -7.82
CA TYR A 363 0.28 14.84 -8.94
C TYR A 363 0.71 13.48 -9.49
N PHE A 364 1.25 12.62 -8.63
CA PHE A 364 1.75 11.31 -9.08
C PHE A 364 0.63 10.33 -9.45
N ARG A 365 -0.58 10.46 -8.90
CA ARG A 365 -1.76 9.74 -9.43
C ARG A 365 -2.09 10.16 -10.86
N ARG A 366 -1.97 11.45 -11.18
CA ARG A 366 -2.16 11.92 -12.57
C ARG A 366 -1.06 11.45 -13.49
N VAL A 367 0.19 11.40 -13.02
CA VAL A 367 1.30 10.79 -13.76
C VAL A 367 1.01 9.32 -14.03
N GLU A 368 0.57 8.55 -13.03
CA GLU A 368 0.19 7.14 -13.18
C GLU A 368 -0.92 6.97 -14.22
N HIS A 369 -1.99 7.75 -14.11
CA HIS A 369 -3.08 7.70 -15.08
C HIS A 369 -2.60 8.06 -16.49
N ALA A 370 -1.84 9.16 -16.63
CA ALA A 370 -1.34 9.62 -17.92
C ALA A 370 -0.41 8.61 -18.58
N TYR A 371 0.43 7.92 -17.79
CA TYR A 371 1.32 6.86 -18.25
C TYR A 371 0.56 5.79 -19.05
N PHE A 372 -0.60 5.36 -18.57
CA PHE A 372 -1.40 4.32 -19.23
C PHE A 372 -2.41 4.87 -20.25
N ALA A 373 -3.10 5.97 -19.93
CA ALA A 373 -4.22 6.45 -20.73
C ALA A 373 -3.81 7.10 -22.06
N PHE A 374 -2.60 7.66 -22.14
CA PHE A 374 -2.16 8.46 -23.29
C PHE A 374 -1.00 7.85 -24.07
N GLN A 375 -0.78 6.54 -23.95
CA GLN A 375 0.19 5.82 -24.77
C GLN A 375 -0.17 5.93 -26.27
N SER A 376 0.84 5.89 -27.12
CA SER A 376 0.69 5.79 -28.58
C SER A 376 1.63 4.72 -29.12
N VAL A 377 1.48 4.42 -30.42
CA VAL A 377 2.37 3.46 -31.11
C VAL A 377 3.84 3.90 -31.03
N SER A 378 4.08 5.22 -31.04
CA SER A 378 5.43 5.80 -31.05
C SER A 378 5.89 6.34 -29.70
N GLU A 379 5.02 6.42 -28.68
CA GLU A 379 5.37 6.82 -27.32
C GLU A 379 4.67 5.92 -26.29
N SER A 380 5.45 5.08 -25.60
CA SER A 380 4.93 4.12 -24.62
C SER A 380 4.75 4.71 -23.22
N ASP A 381 5.39 5.84 -22.93
CA ASP A 381 5.24 6.60 -21.68
C ASP A 381 4.22 7.72 -21.93
N GLY A 382 2.92 7.40 -21.75
CA GLY A 382 1.83 8.33 -22.02
C GLY A 382 1.93 9.65 -21.25
N ALA A 383 2.63 9.65 -20.10
CA ALA A 383 2.88 10.84 -19.29
C ALA A 383 3.78 11.87 -19.99
N GLN A 384 4.63 11.45 -20.94
CA GLN A 384 5.50 12.33 -21.72
C GLN A 384 4.83 12.92 -22.97
N THR A 385 3.62 12.46 -23.30
CA THR A 385 2.87 12.99 -24.45
C THR A 385 2.29 14.37 -24.13
N ALA A 386 1.92 15.14 -25.17
CA ALA A 386 1.28 16.42 -24.96
C ALA A 386 -0.03 16.31 -24.17
N ARG A 387 -0.85 15.29 -24.46
CA ARG A 387 -2.07 14.97 -23.71
C ARG A 387 -1.76 14.59 -22.27
N GLY A 388 -0.75 13.74 -22.04
CA GLY A 388 -0.29 13.38 -20.70
C GLY A 388 0.17 14.58 -19.89
N THR A 389 0.97 15.46 -20.50
CA THR A 389 1.47 16.68 -19.85
C THR A 389 0.32 17.59 -19.42
N VAL A 390 -0.64 17.86 -20.32
CA VAL A 390 -1.83 18.67 -20.00
C VAL A 390 -2.67 18.00 -18.89
N TYR A 391 -2.88 16.69 -18.95
CA TYR A 391 -3.62 15.96 -17.92
C TYR A 391 -2.93 16.02 -16.55
N ILE A 392 -1.60 15.89 -16.50
CA ILE A 392 -0.84 15.98 -15.25
C ILE A 392 -1.00 17.36 -14.61
N LEU A 393 -0.85 18.42 -15.40
CA LEU A 393 -0.93 19.80 -14.91
C LEU A 393 -2.36 20.19 -14.51
N TYR A 394 -3.36 19.85 -15.32
CA TYR A 394 -4.72 20.38 -15.17
C TYR A 394 -5.75 19.37 -14.66
N GLY A 395 -5.42 18.08 -14.65
CA GLY A 395 -6.31 16.99 -14.28
C GLY A 395 -7.24 16.56 -15.42
N GLU A 396 -8.31 15.86 -15.07
CA GLU A 396 -9.34 15.45 -16.01
C GLU A 396 -10.08 16.68 -16.57
N PRO A 397 -10.25 16.78 -17.91
CA PRO A 397 -11.04 17.85 -18.50
C PRO A 397 -12.52 17.71 -18.14
N THR A 398 -13.22 18.84 -18.07
CA THR A 398 -14.68 18.86 -17.87
C THR A 398 -15.40 18.14 -19.01
N ARG A 399 -14.89 18.32 -20.23
CA ARG A 399 -15.42 17.65 -21.43
C ARG A 399 -14.31 17.46 -22.45
N THR A 400 -14.39 16.35 -23.19
CA THR A 400 -13.59 16.10 -24.39
C THR A 400 -14.49 16.07 -25.62
N GLU A 401 -14.01 16.63 -26.73
CA GLU A 401 -14.69 16.62 -28.02
C GLU A 401 -13.72 16.10 -29.08
N ARG A 402 -14.19 15.19 -29.95
CA ARG A 402 -13.41 14.69 -31.08
C ARG A 402 -13.95 15.29 -32.37
N ILE A 403 -13.04 15.85 -33.17
CA ILE A 403 -13.34 16.50 -34.44
C ILE A 403 -12.59 15.74 -35.54
N PHE A 404 -13.27 15.44 -36.63
CA PHE A 404 -12.69 14.77 -37.80
C PHE A 404 -12.86 15.68 -39.03
N PRO A 405 -11.98 16.66 -39.25
CA PRO A 405 -12.09 17.59 -40.36
C PRO A 405 -12.00 16.84 -41.71
N PRO A 406 -12.86 17.14 -42.69
CA PRO A 406 -12.74 16.57 -44.03
C PRO A 406 -11.38 16.87 -44.65
N GLY A 407 -10.60 15.84 -44.97
CA GLY A 407 -9.24 15.98 -45.51
C GLY A 407 -8.19 16.49 -44.51
N GLY A 408 -8.56 16.66 -43.23
CA GLY A 408 -7.66 17.09 -42.16
C GLY A 408 -7.28 15.97 -41.21
N GLN A 409 -6.42 16.29 -40.25
CA GLN A 409 -6.02 15.35 -39.20
C GLN A 409 -7.09 15.26 -38.11
N PRO A 410 -7.30 14.09 -37.49
CA PRO A 410 -8.17 13.97 -36.31
C PRO A 410 -7.73 14.91 -35.18
N GLN A 411 -8.71 15.57 -34.57
CA GLN A 411 -8.50 16.55 -33.51
C GLN A 411 -9.26 16.15 -32.23
N GLU A 412 -8.70 16.53 -31.09
CA GLU A 412 -9.30 16.32 -29.78
C GLU A 412 -9.22 17.63 -28.99
N VAL A 413 -10.38 18.14 -28.53
CA VAL A 413 -10.48 19.36 -27.74
C VAL A 413 -10.79 19.00 -26.31
N TRP A 414 -9.95 19.45 -25.39
CA TRP A 414 -10.16 19.31 -23.96
C TRP A 414 -10.60 20.64 -23.37
N ILE A 415 -11.77 20.64 -22.73
CA ILE A 415 -12.41 21.84 -22.17
C ILE A 415 -12.30 21.76 -20.65
N TYR A 416 -11.70 22.79 -20.05
CA TYR A 416 -11.61 22.96 -18.60
C TYR A 416 -12.40 24.20 -18.19
N GLU A 417 -13.70 24.04 -17.92
CA GLU A 417 -14.62 25.15 -17.65
C GLU A 417 -14.17 25.97 -16.44
N ARG A 418 -13.80 25.29 -15.35
CA ARG A 418 -13.30 25.93 -14.12
C ARG A 418 -12.04 26.75 -14.34
N LEU A 419 -11.19 26.36 -15.29
CA LEU A 419 -9.95 27.07 -15.62
C LEU A 419 -10.16 28.11 -16.72
N ARG A 420 -11.33 28.13 -17.35
CA ARG A 420 -11.62 28.86 -18.59
C ARG A 420 -10.55 28.63 -19.66
N LYS A 421 -10.18 27.36 -19.89
CA LYS A 421 -9.16 26.98 -20.88
C LYS A 421 -9.66 25.89 -21.82
N ARG A 422 -9.22 25.94 -23.08
CA ARG A 422 -9.35 24.86 -24.05
C ARG A 422 -7.98 24.48 -24.59
N PHE A 423 -7.75 23.18 -24.74
CA PHE A 423 -6.54 22.62 -25.34
C PHE A 423 -6.95 21.85 -26.58
N LEU A 424 -6.41 22.24 -27.74
CA LEU A 424 -6.64 21.55 -29.01
C LEU A 424 -5.43 20.66 -29.31
N PHE A 425 -5.70 19.37 -29.47
CA PHE A 425 -4.71 18.38 -29.89
C PHE A 425 -5.01 17.92 -31.31
N GLU A 426 -3.96 17.65 -32.08
CA GLU A 426 -4.05 17.08 -33.42
C GLU A 426 -3.21 15.81 -33.52
N LEU A 427 -3.79 14.74 -34.06
CA LEU A 427 -3.08 13.49 -34.32
C LEU A 427 -2.22 13.64 -35.58
N ARG A 428 -0.91 13.55 -35.44
CA ARG A 428 0.03 13.61 -36.56
C ARG A 428 0.26 12.21 -37.18
N PRO A 429 0.77 12.13 -38.42
CA PRO A 429 1.04 10.86 -39.10
C PRO A 429 2.03 9.92 -38.37
N ASP A 430 2.84 10.44 -37.45
CA ASP A 430 3.74 9.66 -36.58
C ASP A 430 2.99 8.93 -35.44
N GLY A 431 1.66 9.05 -35.42
CA GLY A 431 0.78 8.46 -34.41
C GLY A 431 0.76 9.22 -33.09
N ARG A 432 1.31 10.44 -33.02
CA ARG A 432 1.35 11.26 -31.79
C ARG A 432 0.32 12.37 -31.81
N TRP A 433 -0.28 12.62 -30.65
CA TRP A 433 -1.13 13.79 -30.42
C TRP A 433 -0.26 14.97 -30.02
N HIS A 434 -0.28 16.02 -30.82
CA HIS A 434 0.42 17.28 -30.55
C HIS A 434 -0.55 18.33 -30.05
N LEU A 435 -0.18 19.07 -29.01
CA LEU A 435 -0.90 20.26 -28.60
C LEU A 435 -0.65 21.36 -29.64
N VAL A 436 -1.69 21.79 -30.35
CA VAL A 436 -1.60 22.77 -31.43
C VAL A 436 -2.12 24.14 -31.03
N ASN A 437 -3.05 24.23 -30.07
CA ASN A 437 -3.56 25.50 -29.58
C ASN A 437 -3.98 25.43 -28.10
N ILE A 438 -3.83 26.56 -27.40
CA ILE A 438 -4.39 26.79 -26.07
C ILE A 438 -5.23 28.07 -26.14
N GLU A 439 -6.52 27.96 -25.86
CA GLU A 439 -7.46 29.09 -25.89
C GLU A 439 -7.94 29.42 -24.48
N GLN A 440 -8.12 30.71 -24.21
CA GLN A 440 -8.79 31.21 -23.02
C GLN A 440 -10.27 31.41 -23.35
N LEU A 441 -11.16 30.84 -22.53
CA LEU A 441 -12.62 30.92 -22.65
C LEU A 441 -13.21 32.15 -21.98
#